data_AF-A0A1G8FZ75-F1
#
_entry.id   AF-A0A1G8FZ75-F1
#
_cell.length_a   1.000
_cell.length_b   1.000
_cell.length_c   1.000
_cell.angle_alpha   90.00
_cell.angle_beta   90.00
_cell.angle_gamma   90.00
#
_symmetry.space_group_name_H-M   'P 1'
#
loop_
_entity.id
_entity.type
_entity.pdbx_description
1 polymer ?
#
loop_
_entity_poly.entity_id
_entity_poly.type
_entity_poly.pdbx_seq_one_letter_code
_entity_poly.pdbx_strand_id
1 'polypeptide(L)'
;MSKSFEERMKELEEGYNTMPDTTSPEKIIQNVEKKKKKSSWKKIYAAGGSVLAAGLATLLIMSQPGVLPGGGDSEMPQGSTSKENEQPSEDSKQEEDIPAFTKERAVELMNDYKESFVSLINEAGNDQKIDSYQTKEEVKEHFETTMSGDLAEWMTDSYFKEEGDGVYVIAKDGPTWLEEDQPFELEEVTEKHVKIVQERDNELLGNVEMIFHAGYQGDKWVVDEIESNEAGEFANETNSDLTNTAQTVINMITSQDMKTLASHVHPDKGVLFSPYVNIDEDTQVFQQEEVENFFEDEQVYEWGVYDGRGNTIELTPSEYYEEFIYEPELQDADEILVDELKQRGNMKNNIKDVFPEAAVVEYHIESSEEEGMDWASLNIVLEQDENNTWKLVAIVHDEWTI
;
A
#
# COMPACT_ATOMS: atom_id res chain seq x y z
N MET A 1 -47.70 20.75 6.28
CA MET A 1 -48.01 19.92 5.10
C MET A 1 -46.95 20.23 4.07
N SER A 2 -46.14 19.23 3.69
CA SER A 2 -45.10 19.37 2.67
C SER A 2 -45.72 19.39 1.28
N LYS A 3 -45.18 20.23 0.39
CA LYS A 3 -45.60 20.31 -1.02
C LYS A 3 -45.43 18.95 -1.70
N SER A 4 -46.33 18.62 -2.62
CA SER A 4 -46.22 17.39 -3.40
C SER A 4 -45.03 17.47 -4.37
N PHE A 5 -44.56 16.31 -4.84
CA PHE A 5 -43.49 16.23 -5.83
C PHE A 5 -43.85 16.99 -7.13
N GLU A 6 -45.10 16.91 -7.57
CA GLU A 6 -45.60 17.67 -8.72
C GLU A 6 -45.55 19.19 -8.50
N GLU A 7 -45.89 19.67 -7.30
CA GLU A 7 -45.76 21.10 -6.98
C GLU A 7 -44.30 21.57 -7.00
N ARG A 8 -43.37 20.71 -6.57
CA ARG A 8 -41.93 21.00 -6.61
C ARG A 8 -41.38 21.02 -8.04
N MET A 9 -41.80 20.08 -8.88
CA MET A 9 -41.39 20.04 -10.30
C MET A 9 -41.92 21.24 -11.08
N LYS A 10 -43.16 21.66 -10.79
CA LYS A 10 -43.75 22.83 -11.41
C LYS A 10 -43.06 24.13 -11.01
N GLU A 11 -42.65 24.28 -9.74
CA GLU A 11 -41.85 25.43 -9.29
C GLU A 11 -40.47 25.45 -9.96
N LEU A 12 -39.86 24.28 -10.21
CA LEU A 12 -38.59 24.18 -10.94
C LEU A 12 -38.72 24.60 -12.41
N GLU A 13 -39.76 24.15 -13.10
CA GLU A 13 -40.03 24.55 -14.49
C GLU A 13 -40.35 26.05 -14.62
N GLU A 14 -41.13 26.62 -13.69
CA GLU A 14 -41.41 28.06 -13.68
C GLU A 14 -40.15 28.88 -13.34
N GLY A 15 -39.28 28.37 -12.46
CA GLY A 15 -37.98 28.97 -12.15
C GLY A 15 -37.03 28.96 -13.35
N TYR A 16 -36.99 27.88 -14.12
CA TYR A 16 -36.18 27.78 -15.34
C TYR A 16 -36.63 28.78 -16.40
N ASN A 17 -37.94 28.89 -16.63
CA ASN A 17 -38.52 29.78 -17.65
C ASN A 17 -38.45 31.28 -17.30
N THR A 18 -38.03 31.63 -16.08
CA THR A 18 -37.90 33.02 -15.62
C THR A 18 -36.46 33.45 -15.34
N MET A 19 -35.47 32.60 -15.61
CA MET A 19 -34.06 32.96 -15.46
C MET A 19 -33.62 34.01 -16.51
N PRO A 20 -32.77 34.99 -16.13
CA PRO A 20 -32.22 35.95 -17.09
C PRO A 20 -31.29 35.29 -18.12
N ASP A 21 -31.30 35.76 -19.37
CA ASP A 21 -30.51 35.28 -20.54
C ASP A 21 -28.96 35.33 -20.40
N THR A 22 -28.43 35.53 -19.20
CA THR A 22 -26.99 35.46 -18.92
C THR A 22 -26.50 34.05 -18.59
N THR A 23 -27.39 33.06 -18.52
CA THR A 23 -27.07 31.69 -18.08
C THR A 23 -27.36 30.66 -19.20
N SER A 24 -26.82 30.89 -20.41
CA SER A 24 -26.80 29.87 -21.47
C SER A 24 -25.49 29.08 -21.42
N PRO A 25 -25.50 27.74 -21.61
CA PRO A 25 -24.31 26.90 -21.59
C PRO A 25 -23.17 27.41 -22.49
N GLU A 26 -23.47 28.00 -23.65
CA GLU A 26 -22.43 28.52 -24.55
C GLU A 26 -21.64 29.71 -23.96
N LYS A 27 -22.23 30.50 -23.06
CA LYS A 27 -21.53 31.60 -22.36
C LYS A 27 -20.71 31.12 -21.16
N ILE A 28 -21.04 29.97 -20.59
CA ILE A 28 -20.24 29.33 -19.53
C ILE A 28 -18.96 28.76 -20.14
N ILE A 29 -19.07 28.08 -21.29
CA ILE A 29 -17.93 27.54 -22.05
C ILE A 29 -16.94 28.65 -22.44
N GLN A 30 -17.43 29.81 -22.90
CA GLN A 30 -16.57 30.93 -23.29
C GLN A 30 -15.86 31.62 -22.12
N ASN A 31 -16.35 31.48 -20.88
CA ASN A 31 -15.71 32.00 -19.67
C ASN A 31 -14.69 31.01 -19.08
N VAL A 32 -14.87 29.71 -19.32
CA VAL A 32 -13.91 28.66 -18.95
C VAL A 32 -12.68 28.71 -19.85
N GLU A 33 -12.84 28.91 -21.17
CA GLU A 33 -11.72 29.02 -22.11
C GLU A 33 -10.82 30.25 -21.90
N LYS A 34 -11.35 31.34 -21.30
CA LYS A 34 -10.56 32.54 -20.98
C LYS A 34 -9.70 32.41 -19.71
N LYS A 35 -9.91 31.39 -18.87
CA LYS A 35 -9.17 31.21 -17.62
C LYS A 35 -7.93 30.31 -17.74
N LYS A 36 -7.73 29.55 -18.83
CA LYS A 36 -6.52 28.71 -19.04
C LYS A 36 -5.30 29.43 -19.63
N LYS A 37 -5.22 30.78 -19.55
CA LYS A 37 -3.98 31.52 -19.91
C LYS A 37 -3.58 32.53 -18.84
N LYS A 38 -2.80 32.04 -17.86
CA LYS A 38 -1.64 32.68 -17.20
C LYS A 38 -1.50 32.14 -15.77
N SER A 39 -0.46 31.36 -15.53
CA SER A 39 0.37 31.57 -14.35
C SER A 39 1.79 31.10 -14.66
N SER A 40 2.72 32.04 -14.72
CA SER A 40 4.16 31.75 -14.76
C SER A 40 4.66 32.00 -13.34
N TRP A 41 5.15 30.99 -12.63
CA TRP A 41 5.91 31.23 -11.40
C TRP A 41 7.28 30.55 -11.49
N LYS A 42 8.30 31.40 -11.31
CA LYS A 42 9.72 31.09 -11.30
C LYS A 42 10.12 30.58 -9.91
N LYS A 43 11.01 29.59 -9.94
CA LYS A 43 12.09 29.24 -9.01
C LYS A 43 12.30 30.17 -7.80
N ILE A 44 12.33 29.60 -6.60
CA ILE A 44 13.23 30.03 -5.52
C ILE A 44 13.97 28.80 -4.98
N TYR A 45 15.23 28.66 -5.38
CA TYR A 45 16.25 27.94 -4.63
C TYR A 45 17.30 28.94 -4.14
N ALA A 46 17.92 28.56 -3.01
CA ALA A 46 19.20 29.01 -2.43
C ALA A 46 19.19 30.17 -1.39
N ALA A 47 19.50 29.79 -0.14
CA ALA A 47 20.70 30.17 0.65
C ALA A 47 20.38 29.97 2.14
N GLY A 48 21.16 29.35 3.03
CA GLY A 48 22.52 28.81 3.11
C GLY A 48 22.75 28.47 4.62
N GLY A 49 23.74 27.72 5.08
CA GLY A 49 24.89 27.09 4.45
C GLY A 49 25.65 26.23 5.49
N SER A 50 26.46 25.33 4.93
CA SER A 50 27.64 24.64 5.45
C SER A 50 28.29 25.12 6.77
N VAL A 51 28.62 24.15 7.64
CA VAL A 51 29.91 24.12 8.35
C VAL A 51 30.60 22.78 8.06
N LEU A 52 31.85 22.89 7.59
CA LEU A 52 32.74 21.83 7.15
C LEU A 52 33.45 21.10 8.31
N ALA A 53 33.71 19.81 8.07
CA ALA A 53 34.94 19.06 8.30
C ALA A 53 35.51 18.91 9.73
N ALA A 54 35.67 17.65 10.18
CA ALA A 54 36.97 16.95 10.27
C ALA A 54 36.88 15.71 11.19
N GLY A 55 37.38 14.55 10.74
CA GLY A 55 37.58 13.42 11.65
C GLY A 55 37.78 12.04 11.03
N LEU A 56 38.64 11.90 10.02
CA LEU A 56 39.20 10.61 9.63
C LEU A 56 40.10 10.05 10.75
N ALA A 57 39.82 8.86 11.26
CA ALA A 57 40.82 8.01 11.91
C ALA A 57 40.47 6.53 11.72
N THR A 58 41.15 5.95 10.73
CA THR A 58 41.30 4.53 10.42
C THR A 58 41.82 3.71 11.60
N LEU A 59 41.40 2.44 11.72
CA LEU A 59 42.25 1.34 12.17
C LEU A 59 41.63 -0.04 11.85
N LEU A 60 41.96 -0.52 10.65
CA LEU A 60 42.01 -1.94 10.30
C LEU A 60 43.44 -2.42 10.60
N ILE A 61 43.60 -3.41 11.49
CA ILE A 61 44.79 -4.27 11.50
C ILE A 61 44.32 -5.73 11.59
N MET A 62 44.41 -6.41 10.44
CA MET A 62 44.51 -7.87 10.36
C MET A 62 45.91 -8.31 10.79
N SER A 63 46.04 -9.46 11.46
CA SER A 63 47.15 -10.39 11.19
C SER A 63 46.86 -11.79 11.75
N GLN A 64 46.96 -12.81 10.87
CA GLN A 64 47.08 -14.23 11.21
C GLN A 64 48.58 -14.65 11.33
N PRO A 65 49.00 -15.94 11.24
CA PRO A 65 49.47 -16.77 12.36
C PRO A 65 50.96 -17.19 12.25
N GLY A 66 51.55 -17.78 13.30
CA GLY A 66 52.80 -18.56 13.14
C GLY A 66 53.67 -18.84 14.38
N VAL A 67 53.80 -20.14 14.70
CA VAL A 67 55.01 -20.96 15.01
C VAL A 67 56.09 -20.51 16.05
N LEU A 68 56.31 -21.43 17.01
CA LEU A 68 57.41 -21.77 17.98
C LEU A 68 58.89 -21.37 17.62
N PRO A 69 59.91 -21.40 18.55
CA PRO A 69 60.17 -22.46 19.56
C PRO A 69 60.97 -22.15 20.87
N GLY A 70 61.03 -23.19 21.75
CA GLY A 70 62.11 -23.46 22.75
C GLY A 70 61.66 -23.32 24.21
N GLY A 71 61.92 -24.20 25.17
CA GLY A 71 62.65 -25.46 25.30
C GLY A 71 62.91 -25.69 26.81
N GLY A 72 62.78 -26.92 27.33
CA GLY A 72 63.14 -27.25 28.72
C GLY A 72 62.40 -28.45 29.30
N ASP A 73 63.16 -29.51 29.59
CA ASP A 73 62.76 -30.86 30.03
C ASP A 73 62.03 -30.93 31.39
N SER A 74 61.12 -31.91 31.57
CA SER A 74 61.35 -33.11 32.42
C SER A 74 60.04 -33.84 32.82
N GLU A 75 60.05 -35.16 32.55
CA GLU A 75 59.48 -36.28 33.32
C GLU A 75 57.96 -36.40 33.61
N MET A 76 57.36 -37.45 33.03
CA MET A 76 56.22 -38.19 33.61
C MET A 76 56.71 -39.22 34.65
N PRO A 77 55.85 -39.73 35.56
CA PRO A 77 55.10 -40.96 35.22
C PRO A 77 53.69 -41.13 35.85
N GLN A 78 52.85 -41.91 35.14
CA GLN A 78 51.81 -42.87 35.60
C GLN A 78 50.67 -42.36 36.53
N GLY A 79 49.39 -42.67 36.37
CA GLY A 79 48.66 -43.66 35.58
C GLY A 79 47.44 -44.11 36.42
N SER A 80 46.22 -44.05 35.90
CA SER A 80 45.09 -44.89 36.36
C SER A 80 43.88 -44.75 35.43
N THR A 81 43.46 -45.89 34.91
CA THR A 81 42.28 -46.16 34.09
C THR A 81 40.99 -46.06 34.93
N SER A 82 39.91 -45.46 34.41
CA SER A 82 38.59 -46.13 34.23
C SER A 82 37.40 -45.17 34.07
N LYS A 83 36.61 -45.44 33.01
CA LYS A 83 35.13 -45.39 32.88
C LYS A 83 34.41 -44.03 32.78
N GLU A 84 34.00 -43.74 31.55
CA GLU A 84 32.59 -43.65 31.11
C GLU A 84 31.61 -42.96 32.07
N ASN A 85 31.23 -41.74 31.72
CA ASN A 85 29.92 -41.19 32.02
C ASN A 85 29.53 -40.29 30.84
N GLU A 86 28.77 -40.83 29.89
CA GLU A 86 27.96 -40.02 28.98
C GLU A 86 26.94 -39.28 29.84
N GLN A 87 27.04 -37.95 29.87
CA GLN A 87 26.01 -37.10 30.42
C GLN A 87 25.23 -36.55 29.22
N PRO A 88 23.91 -36.82 29.09
CA PRO A 88 23.10 -36.19 28.07
C PRO A 88 23.00 -34.70 28.41
N SER A 89 23.29 -33.85 27.43
CA SER A 89 22.88 -32.46 27.45
C SER A 89 21.35 -32.41 27.34
N GLU A 90 20.67 -32.18 28.45
CA GLU A 90 19.31 -31.65 28.45
C GLU A 90 19.36 -30.23 27.89
N ASP A 91 19.16 -30.11 26.58
CA ASP A 91 18.63 -28.89 25.98
C ASP A 91 17.11 -29.07 25.91
N SER A 92 16.45 -28.88 27.05
CA SER A 92 14.99 -28.83 27.10
C SER A 92 14.57 -27.47 26.57
N LYS A 93 14.23 -27.41 25.27
CA LYS A 93 13.32 -26.37 24.77
C LYS A 93 12.06 -26.43 25.63
N GLN A 94 11.82 -25.41 26.44
CA GLN A 94 10.50 -25.21 27.02
C GLN A 94 9.57 -24.94 25.83
N GLU A 95 8.69 -25.89 25.54
CA GLU A 95 7.48 -25.60 24.75
C GLU A 95 6.71 -24.54 25.53
N GLU A 96 6.56 -23.34 24.96
CA GLU A 96 5.61 -22.35 25.46
C GLU A 96 4.21 -22.97 25.33
N ASP A 97 3.50 -23.10 26.45
CA ASP A 97 2.14 -23.63 26.50
C ASP A 97 1.18 -22.57 25.96
N ILE A 98 1.04 -22.51 24.64
CA ILE A 98 0.16 -21.56 23.95
C ILE A 98 -1.28 -22.07 24.08
N PRO A 99 -2.20 -21.26 24.65
CA PRO A 99 -3.59 -21.66 24.76
C PRO A 99 -4.24 -21.77 23.38
N ALA A 100 -4.91 -22.90 23.14
CA ALA A 100 -5.63 -23.16 21.88
C ALA A 100 -6.60 -22.02 21.52
N PHE A 101 -6.61 -21.66 20.24
CA PHE A 101 -7.49 -20.63 19.70
C PHE A 101 -8.81 -21.25 19.24
N THR A 102 -9.87 -21.12 20.05
CA THR A 102 -11.20 -21.66 19.73
C THR A 102 -12.14 -20.59 19.16
N LYS A 103 -13.31 -21.01 18.64
CA LYS A 103 -14.33 -20.04 18.18
C LYS A 103 -14.79 -19.11 19.29
N GLU A 104 -14.93 -19.62 20.51
CA GLU A 104 -15.26 -18.81 21.68
C GLU A 104 -14.17 -17.76 21.94
N ARG A 105 -12.89 -18.16 21.85
CA ARG A 105 -11.77 -17.24 22.00
C ARG A 105 -11.73 -16.18 20.89
N ALA A 106 -12.05 -16.56 19.64
CA ALA A 106 -12.14 -15.64 18.53
C ALA A 106 -13.21 -14.56 18.79
N VAL A 107 -14.39 -14.97 19.26
CA VAL A 107 -15.47 -14.05 19.65
C VAL A 107 -15.05 -13.13 20.81
N GLU A 108 -14.38 -13.67 21.83
CA GLU A 108 -13.84 -12.86 22.93
C GLU A 108 -12.84 -11.81 22.42
N LEU A 109 -11.86 -12.23 21.61
CA LEU A 109 -10.85 -11.34 21.04
C LEU A 109 -11.46 -10.23 20.20
N MET A 110 -12.39 -10.57 19.30
CA MET A 110 -13.01 -9.59 18.40
C MET A 110 -13.94 -8.62 19.15
N ASN A 111 -14.56 -9.06 20.25
CA ASN A 111 -15.29 -8.20 21.16
C ASN A 111 -14.36 -7.22 21.89
N ASP A 112 -13.25 -7.70 22.45
CA ASP A 112 -12.28 -6.86 23.13
C ASP A 112 -11.70 -5.80 22.17
N TYR A 113 -11.36 -6.22 20.95
CA TYR A 113 -10.93 -5.34 19.85
C TYR A 113 -11.99 -4.25 19.57
N LYS A 114 -13.24 -4.65 19.33
CA LYS A 114 -14.35 -3.72 19.06
C LYS A 114 -14.60 -2.75 20.20
N GLU A 115 -14.66 -3.24 21.43
CA GLU A 115 -14.89 -2.42 22.62
C GLU A 115 -13.74 -1.44 22.88
N SER A 116 -12.50 -1.82 22.57
CA SER A 116 -11.35 -0.94 22.69
C SER A 116 -11.52 0.34 21.87
N PHE A 117 -12.16 0.26 20.70
CA PHE A 117 -12.46 1.40 19.84
C PHE A 117 -13.78 2.09 20.22
N VAL A 118 -14.86 1.32 20.34
CA VAL A 118 -16.22 1.84 20.59
C VAL A 118 -16.29 2.61 21.90
N SER A 119 -15.53 2.22 22.92
CA SER A 119 -15.42 2.97 24.18
C SER A 119 -14.92 4.41 23.96
N LEU A 120 -13.91 4.62 23.13
CA LEU A 120 -13.37 5.95 22.82
C LEU A 120 -14.37 6.80 22.03
N ILE A 121 -15.06 6.18 21.07
CA ILE A 121 -16.11 6.87 20.29
C ILE A 121 -17.27 7.31 21.18
N ASN A 122 -17.70 6.44 22.10
CA ASN A 122 -18.77 6.76 23.05
C ASN A 122 -18.37 7.86 24.03
N GLU A 123 -17.11 7.86 24.46
CA GLU A 123 -16.55 8.91 25.32
C GLU A 123 -16.54 10.26 24.60
N ALA A 124 -16.07 10.28 23.36
CA ALA A 124 -15.96 11.47 22.53
C ALA A 124 -17.29 12.19 22.28
N GLY A 125 -18.42 11.47 22.34
CA GLY A 125 -19.75 12.06 22.32
C GLY A 125 -19.97 13.07 21.17
N ASN A 126 -20.44 14.27 21.52
CA ASN A 126 -20.81 15.30 20.53
C ASN A 126 -19.70 16.30 20.22
N ASP A 127 -18.71 16.46 21.10
CA ASP A 127 -17.58 17.38 20.91
C ASP A 127 -16.36 16.69 20.31
N GLN A 128 -16.48 15.39 20.03
CA GLN A 128 -15.47 14.54 19.40
C GLN A 128 -14.20 14.39 20.25
N LYS A 129 -14.19 14.88 21.49
CA LYS A 129 -13.00 14.97 22.32
C LYS A 129 -12.93 13.82 23.30
N ILE A 130 -11.78 13.15 23.34
CA ILE A 130 -11.53 12.08 24.31
C ILE A 130 -10.90 12.71 25.55
N ASP A 131 -11.52 12.51 26.71
CA ASP A 131 -11.09 13.04 28.00
C ASP A 131 -10.03 12.14 28.67
N SER A 132 -10.05 10.83 28.37
CA SER A 132 -9.19 9.80 28.94
C SER A 132 -7.74 9.90 28.48
N TYR A 133 -7.49 10.53 27.32
CA TYR A 133 -6.16 10.61 26.70
C TYR A 133 -5.86 12.03 26.20
N GLN A 134 -4.61 12.45 26.38
CA GLN A 134 -4.11 13.76 25.98
C GLN A 134 -3.29 13.71 24.69
N THR A 135 -2.68 12.56 24.38
CA THR A 135 -1.87 12.38 23.16
C THR A 135 -2.32 11.16 22.36
N LYS A 136 -2.03 11.16 21.05
CA LYS A 136 -2.24 9.99 20.20
C LYS A 136 -1.42 8.78 20.65
N GLU A 137 -0.24 9.01 21.23
CA GLU A 137 0.57 7.92 21.78
C GLU A 137 -0.16 7.16 22.89
N GLU A 138 -0.87 7.86 23.79
CA GLU A 138 -1.64 7.20 24.84
C GLU A 138 -2.85 6.42 24.28
N VAL A 139 -3.43 6.88 23.17
CA VAL A 139 -4.47 6.13 22.44
C VAL A 139 -3.90 4.88 21.77
N LYS A 140 -2.70 4.98 21.17
CA LYS A 140 -2.00 3.83 20.60
C LYS A 140 -1.69 2.78 21.67
N GLU A 141 -1.12 3.19 22.81
CA GLU A 141 -0.83 2.30 23.95
C GLU A 141 -2.11 1.59 24.47
N HIS A 142 -3.26 2.27 24.45
CA HIS A 142 -4.55 1.66 24.76
C HIS A 142 -4.94 0.57 23.75
N PHE A 143 -4.77 0.84 22.46
CA PHE A 143 -5.04 -0.16 21.42
C PHE A 143 -4.10 -1.36 21.46
N GLU A 144 -2.82 -1.18 21.79
CA GLU A 144 -1.86 -2.29 21.97
C GLU A 144 -2.28 -3.29 23.07
N THR A 145 -3.30 -2.97 23.89
CA THR A 145 -3.90 -3.92 24.81
C THR A 145 -4.69 -5.03 24.12
N THR A 146 -5.25 -4.78 22.93
CA THR A 146 -6.13 -5.70 22.18
C THR A 146 -5.64 -6.02 20.77
N MET A 147 -4.73 -5.22 20.21
CA MET A 147 -4.17 -5.42 18.87
C MET A 147 -2.64 -5.30 18.82
N SER A 148 -2.04 -5.59 17.66
CA SER A 148 -0.61 -5.41 17.40
C SER A 148 -0.21 -3.93 17.40
N GLY A 149 1.09 -3.64 17.55
CA GLY A 149 1.61 -2.28 17.52
C GLY A 149 1.36 -1.57 16.19
N ASP A 150 1.48 -2.31 15.09
CA ASP A 150 1.28 -1.79 13.74
C ASP A 150 -0.20 -1.49 13.48
N LEU A 151 -1.11 -2.40 13.86
CA LEU A 151 -2.56 -2.17 13.75
C LEU A 151 -3.02 -1.04 14.69
N ALA A 152 -2.46 -0.96 15.90
CA ALA A 152 -2.74 0.11 16.84
C ALA A 152 -2.33 1.48 16.28
N GLU A 153 -1.15 1.58 15.69
CA GLU A 153 -0.65 2.81 15.06
C GLU A 153 -1.56 3.23 13.90
N TRP A 154 -1.87 2.30 12.99
CA TRP A 154 -2.77 2.56 11.87
C TRP A 154 -4.15 2.99 12.33
N MET A 155 -4.74 2.31 13.32
CA MET A 155 -6.04 2.64 13.90
C MET A 155 -6.02 4.04 14.54
N THR A 156 -5.00 4.34 15.33
CA THR A 156 -4.83 5.65 15.96
C THR A 156 -4.71 6.76 14.92
N ASP A 157 -3.90 6.55 13.88
CA ASP A 157 -3.68 7.55 12.83
C ASP A 157 -4.89 7.75 11.93
N SER A 158 -5.61 6.67 11.65
CA SER A 158 -6.80 6.68 10.81
C SER A 158 -7.99 7.39 11.44
N TYR A 159 -8.19 7.22 12.75
CA TYR A 159 -9.43 7.61 13.42
C TYR A 159 -9.28 8.76 14.41
N PHE A 160 -8.06 9.16 14.74
CA PHE A 160 -7.81 10.16 15.77
C PHE A 160 -6.80 11.22 15.30
N LYS A 161 -7.08 12.46 15.69
CA LYS A 161 -6.19 13.61 15.49
C LYS A 161 -5.83 14.22 16.83
N GLU A 162 -4.59 14.66 16.96
CA GLU A 162 -4.12 15.39 18.14
C GLU A 162 -4.22 16.90 17.89
N GLU A 163 -4.83 17.62 18.83
CA GLU A 163 -4.82 19.08 18.87
C GLU A 163 -4.16 19.56 20.17
N GLY A 164 -3.87 20.86 20.27
CA GLY A 164 -3.09 21.41 21.39
C GLY A 164 -3.72 21.25 22.78
N ASP A 165 -5.00 20.88 22.86
CA ASP A 165 -5.73 20.66 24.11
C ASP A 165 -6.30 19.23 24.27
N GLY A 166 -5.95 18.28 23.39
CA GLY A 166 -6.29 16.86 23.55
C GLY A 166 -6.47 16.11 22.23
N VAL A 167 -6.99 14.88 22.33
CA VAL A 167 -7.23 14.01 21.17
C VAL A 167 -8.69 14.04 20.75
N TYR A 168 -8.92 14.05 19.44
CA TYR A 168 -10.24 14.12 18.83
C TYR A 168 -10.47 13.00 17.83
N VAL A 169 -11.70 12.48 17.79
CA VAL A 169 -12.17 11.52 16.79
C VAL A 169 -12.36 12.21 15.44
N ILE A 170 -11.88 11.59 14.37
CA ILE A 170 -12.11 12.00 12.99
C ILE A 170 -13.48 11.48 12.55
N ALA A 171 -14.34 12.37 12.07
CA ALA A 171 -15.68 11.99 11.58
C ALA A 171 -15.57 11.28 10.22
N LYS A 172 -15.45 9.95 10.25
CA LYS A 172 -15.49 9.05 9.09
C LYS A 172 -16.15 7.72 9.48
N ASP A 173 -16.39 6.86 8.50
CA ASP A 173 -16.96 5.54 8.74
C ASP A 173 -16.03 4.67 9.59
N GLY A 174 -16.61 3.95 10.55
CA GLY A 174 -15.88 3.13 11.50
C GLY A 174 -15.27 1.87 10.87
N PRO A 175 -14.37 1.18 11.59
CA PRO A 175 -13.83 -0.10 11.13
C PRO A 175 -14.93 -1.14 10.93
N THR A 176 -14.67 -2.08 10.04
CA THR A 176 -15.52 -3.27 9.87
C THR A 176 -15.27 -4.24 11.02
N TRP A 177 -16.35 -4.69 11.68
CA TRP A 177 -16.30 -5.65 12.79
C TRP A 177 -16.68 -7.05 12.33
N LEU A 178 -16.24 -8.07 13.07
CA LEU A 178 -16.77 -9.42 12.97
C LEU A 178 -18.27 -9.41 13.34
N GLU A 179 -19.12 -10.03 12.52
CA GLU A 179 -20.52 -10.27 12.84
C GLU A 179 -20.64 -11.60 13.59
N GLU A 180 -20.63 -11.54 14.92
CA GLU A 180 -20.63 -12.73 15.79
C GLU A 180 -21.88 -13.61 15.65
N ASP A 181 -22.98 -13.06 15.13
CA ASP A 181 -24.22 -13.77 14.86
C ASP A 181 -24.23 -14.46 13.49
N GLN A 182 -23.23 -14.18 12.64
CA GLN A 182 -23.01 -14.83 11.35
C GLN A 182 -21.96 -15.94 11.45
N PRO A 183 -22.00 -16.95 10.56
CA PRO A 183 -20.97 -17.97 10.51
C PRO A 183 -19.60 -17.35 10.19
N PHE A 184 -18.56 -17.92 10.78
CA PHE A 184 -17.17 -17.68 10.44
C PHE A 184 -16.37 -18.97 10.61
N GLU A 185 -15.25 -19.06 9.92
CA GLU A 185 -14.30 -20.18 9.96
C GLU A 185 -13.00 -19.75 10.65
N LEU A 186 -12.29 -20.74 11.18
CA LEU A 186 -10.97 -20.55 11.77
C LEU A 186 -9.98 -21.36 10.95
N GLU A 187 -8.93 -20.71 10.48
CA GLU A 187 -7.84 -21.36 9.76
C GLU A 187 -6.54 -21.19 10.56
N GLU A 188 -6.01 -22.29 11.06
CA GLU A 188 -4.72 -22.30 11.75
C GLU A 188 -3.60 -22.17 10.72
N VAL A 189 -2.85 -21.06 10.78
CA VAL A 189 -1.68 -20.84 9.95
C VAL A 189 -0.44 -21.37 10.67
N THR A 190 -0.29 -21.02 11.95
CA THR A 190 0.73 -21.56 12.85
C THR A 190 0.19 -21.69 14.28
N GLU A 191 0.95 -22.30 15.19
CA GLU A 191 0.58 -22.35 16.62
C GLU A 191 0.37 -20.96 17.26
N LYS A 192 0.93 -19.90 16.67
CA LYS A 192 0.84 -18.50 17.13
C LYS A 192 0.03 -17.60 16.20
N HIS A 193 -0.57 -18.13 15.14
CA HIS A 193 -1.28 -17.32 14.15
C HIS A 193 -2.49 -18.08 13.59
N VAL A 194 -3.67 -17.49 13.76
CA VAL A 194 -4.94 -18.07 13.31
C VAL A 194 -5.75 -17.01 12.58
N LYS A 195 -6.31 -17.36 11.42
CA LYS A 195 -7.21 -16.50 10.65
C LYS A 195 -8.65 -16.75 11.09
N ILE A 196 -9.42 -15.67 11.24
CA ILE A 196 -10.87 -15.68 11.44
C ILE A 196 -11.49 -15.21 10.13
N VAL A 197 -12.12 -16.12 9.39
CA VAL A 197 -12.61 -15.87 8.02
C VAL A 197 -14.13 -15.76 8.03
N GLN A 198 -14.67 -14.67 7.53
CA GLN A 198 -16.12 -14.43 7.45
C GLN A 198 -16.51 -13.90 6.07
N GLU A 199 -17.21 -14.72 5.29
CA GLU A 199 -17.89 -14.30 4.07
C GLU A 199 -19.07 -13.38 4.39
N ARG A 200 -19.22 -12.30 3.62
CA ARG A 200 -20.27 -11.30 3.76
C ARG A 200 -20.85 -10.96 2.40
N ASP A 201 -22.17 -11.07 2.25
CA ASP A 201 -22.87 -10.51 1.11
C ASP A 201 -23.28 -9.06 1.42
N ASN A 202 -22.74 -8.09 0.69
CA ASN A 202 -23.14 -6.69 0.79
C ASN A 202 -23.73 -6.20 -0.55
N GLU A 203 -24.93 -5.62 -0.51
CA GLU A 203 -25.61 -5.08 -1.71
C GLU A 203 -24.83 -3.94 -2.40
N LEU A 204 -23.89 -3.30 -1.70
CA LEU A 204 -23.06 -2.20 -2.21
C LEU A 204 -21.66 -2.61 -2.66
N LEU A 205 -21.07 -3.66 -2.07
CA LEU A 205 -19.65 -4.06 -2.28
C LEU A 205 -19.50 -5.47 -2.88
N GLY A 206 -20.60 -6.17 -3.16
CA GLY A 206 -20.54 -7.57 -3.59
C GLY A 206 -20.30 -8.54 -2.43
N ASN A 207 -19.93 -9.77 -2.75
CA ASN A 207 -19.52 -10.76 -1.74
C ASN A 207 -18.09 -10.44 -1.32
N VAL A 208 -17.86 -10.17 -0.04
CA VAL A 208 -16.57 -9.82 0.53
C VAL A 208 -16.24 -10.83 1.62
N GLU A 209 -15.06 -11.43 1.56
CA GLU A 209 -14.49 -12.26 2.60
C GLU A 209 -13.62 -11.40 3.51
N MET A 210 -14.03 -11.28 4.78
CA MET A 210 -13.23 -10.60 5.80
C MET A 210 -12.31 -11.60 6.47
N ILE A 211 -11.03 -11.26 6.60
CA ILE A 211 -10.03 -12.09 7.28
C ILE A 211 -9.41 -11.29 8.42
N PHE A 212 -9.59 -11.75 9.65
CA PHE A 212 -8.94 -11.17 10.82
C PHE A 212 -7.81 -12.07 11.28
N HIS A 213 -6.60 -11.54 11.36
CA HIS A 213 -5.42 -12.29 11.76
C HIS A 213 -5.29 -12.18 13.28
N ALA A 214 -5.39 -13.31 13.98
CA ALA A 214 -5.12 -13.38 15.42
C ALA A 214 -3.68 -13.84 15.64
N GLY A 215 -2.86 -13.03 16.30
CA GLY A 215 -1.46 -13.32 16.62
C GLY A 215 -1.26 -13.54 18.13
N TYR A 216 -0.45 -14.54 18.52
CA TYR A 216 -0.07 -14.78 19.91
C TYR A 216 1.23 -14.06 20.24
N GLN A 217 1.12 -12.95 20.98
CA GLN A 217 2.25 -12.13 21.41
C GLN A 217 2.08 -11.60 22.83
N GLY A 218 3.18 -11.52 23.59
CA GLY A 218 3.15 -11.03 24.97
C GLY A 218 2.24 -11.84 25.90
N ASP A 219 2.26 -13.17 25.75
CA ASP A 219 1.42 -14.14 26.47
C ASP A 219 -0.11 -14.00 26.25
N LYS A 220 -0.54 -13.27 25.22
CA LYS A 220 -1.95 -13.08 24.86
C LYS A 220 -2.18 -13.19 23.35
N TRP A 221 -3.40 -13.52 22.97
CA TRP A 221 -3.87 -13.36 21.59
C TRP A 221 -4.30 -11.92 21.38
N VAL A 222 -3.92 -11.33 20.25
CA VAL A 222 -4.32 -9.99 19.81
C VAL A 222 -4.77 -10.03 18.35
N VAL A 223 -5.52 -9.01 17.91
CA VAL A 223 -5.75 -8.80 16.48
C VAL A 223 -4.47 -8.21 15.88
N ASP A 224 -3.88 -8.92 14.94
CA ASP A 224 -2.61 -8.56 14.33
C ASP A 224 -2.81 -7.71 13.08
N GLU A 225 -3.75 -8.13 12.22
CA GLU A 225 -4.03 -7.54 10.92
C GLU A 225 -5.49 -7.84 10.51
N ILE A 226 -6.02 -7.02 9.61
CA ILE A 226 -7.37 -7.18 9.05
C ILE A 226 -7.29 -7.01 7.53
N GLU A 227 -7.74 -8.02 6.81
CA GLU A 227 -7.82 -8.04 5.35
C GLU A 227 -9.29 -8.16 4.91
N SER A 228 -9.57 -7.67 3.70
CA SER A 228 -10.83 -7.91 3.00
C SER A 228 -10.53 -8.33 1.58
N ASN A 229 -11.00 -9.53 1.21
CA ASN A 229 -10.96 -10.01 -0.16
C ASN A 229 -12.35 -9.80 -0.76
N GLU A 230 -12.47 -9.14 -1.92
CA GLU A 230 -13.67 -9.35 -2.72
C GLU A 230 -13.68 -10.82 -3.14
N ALA A 231 -14.78 -11.53 -2.92
CA ALA A 231 -14.90 -12.93 -3.28
C ALA A 231 -15.05 -13.07 -4.80
N GLY A 232 -13.92 -12.86 -5.47
CA GLY A 232 -13.58 -13.22 -6.82
C GLY A 232 -12.27 -14.01 -6.79
N GLU A 233 -12.40 -15.31 -6.53
CA GLU A 233 -11.44 -16.38 -6.86
C GLU A 233 -9.98 -16.30 -6.33
N PHE A 234 -9.74 -17.05 -5.24
CA PHE A 234 -8.47 -17.73 -4.86
C PHE A 234 -7.15 -16.95 -4.97
N ALA A 235 -6.71 -16.39 -3.85
CA ALA A 235 -5.42 -15.74 -3.69
C ALA A 235 -4.68 -16.29 -2.45
N ASN A 236 -3.67 -17.14 -2.64
CA ASN A 236 -2.75 -17.60 -1.58
C ASN A 236 -2.09 -16.41 -0.85
N GLU A 237 -1.50 -16.62 0.34
CA GLU A 237 -0.67 -15.62 1.08
C GLU A 237 0.38 -14.87 0.23
N THR A 238 0.76 -15.42 -0.93
CA THR A 238 1.62 -14.75 -1.92
C THR A 238 0.97 -13.52 -2.58
N ASN A 239 -0.36 -13.45 -2.60
CA ASN A 239 -1.12 -12.36 -3.20
C ASN A 239 -1.28 -11.16 -2.24
N SER A 240 -1.33 -11.35 -0.91
CA SER A 240 -1.43 -10.21 0.01
C SER A 240 -0.15 -9.36 -0.01
N ASP A 241 1.04 -9.99 0.01
CA ASP A 241 2.31 -9.27 -0.15
C ASP A 241 2.42 -8.58 -1.52
N LEU A 242 1.91 -9.22 -2.59
CA LEU A 242 1.90 -8.67 -3.94
C LEU A 242 1.00 -7.43 -4.01
N THR A 243 -0.26 -7.54 -3.56
CA THR A 243 -1.24 -6.45 -3.59
C THR A 243 -0.85 -5.32 -2.66
N ASN A 244 -0.32 -5.61 -1.47
CA ASN A 244 0.22 -4.60 -0.56
C ASN A 244 1.40 -3.84 -1.19
N THR A 245 2.29 -4.55 -1.88
CA THR A 245 3.41 -3.93 -2.61
C THR A 245 2.88 -3.05 -3.75
N ALA A 246 1.93 -3.55 -4.54
CA ALA A 246 1.33 -2.80 -5.63
C ALA A 246 0.61 -1.54 -5.14
N GLN A 247 -0.16 -1.64 -4.05
CA GLN A 247 -0.86 -0.51 -3.44
C GLN A 247 0.13 0.52 -2.90
N THR A 248 1.21 0.07 -2.28
CA THR A 248 2.30 0.94 -1.81
C THR A 248 2.92 1.71 -2.97
N VAL A 249 3.15 1.04 -4.11
CA VAL A 249 3.61 1.68 -5.35
C VAL A 249 2.60 2.71 -5.86
N ILE A 250 1.30 2.40 -5.92
CA ILE A 250 0.25 3.35 -6.33
C ILE A 250 0.23 4.58 -5.41
N ASN A 251 0.35 4.39 -4.10
CA ASN A 251 0.39 5.49 -3.14
C ASN A 251 1.60 6.41 -3.37
N MET A 252 2.77 5.85 -3.70
CA MET A 252 3.98 6.62 -4.02
C MET A 252 3.87 7.34 -5.36
N ILE A 253 3.30 6.68 -6.37
CA ILE A 253 3.02 7.29 -7.68
C ILE A 253 2.11 8.50 -7.47
N THR A 254 0.93 8.30 -6.89
CA THR A 254 -0.10 9.35 -6.72
C THR A 254 0.34 10.50 -5.82
N SER A 255 1.18 10.24 -4.80
CA SER A 255 1.81 11.28 -3.97
C SER A 255 3.07 11.92 -4.58
N GLN A 256 3.48 11.49 -5.77
CA GLN A 256 4.70 11.92 -6.47
C GLN A 256 6.00 11.65 -5.68
N ASP A 257 6.01 10.63 -4.81
CA ASP A 257 7.19 10.23 -4.03
C ASP A 257 8.07 9.23 -4.80
N MET A 258 8.62 9.67 -5.92
CA MET A 258 9.53 8.86 -6.76
C MET A 258 10.83 8.50 -6.01
N LYS A 259 11.21 9.32 -5.03
CA LYS A 259 12.36 9.08 -4.18
C LYS A 259 12.18 7.81 -3.34
N THR A 260 11.03 7.63 -2.70
CA THR A 260 10.74 6.40 -1.97
C THR A 260 10.43 5.24 -2.92
N LEU A 261 9.75 5.50 -4.05
CA LEU A 261 9.47 4.50 -5.08
C LEU A 261 10.75 3.81 -5.59
N ALA A 262 11.85 4.54 -5.73
CA ALA A 262 13.14 4.01 -6.15
C ALA A 262 13.63 2.80 -5.31
N SER A 263 13.25 2.71 -4.03
CA SER A 263 13.60 1.57 -3.17
C SER A 263 12.81 0.27 -3.46
N HIS A 264 11.69 0.40 -4.18
CA HIS A 264 10.83 -0.71 -4.61
C HIS A 264 11.21 -1.22 -6.00
N VAL A 265 11.96 -0.44 -6.78
CA VAL A 265 12.45 -0.82 -8.12
C VAL A 265 13.44 -1.98 -8.01
N HIS A 266 13.34 -2.94 -8.93
CA HIS A 266 14.22 -4.10 -8.97
C HIS A 266 15.68 -3.65 -9.22
N PRO A 267 16.64 -4.02 -8.34
CA PRO A 267 18.01 -3.45 -8.39
C PRO A 267 18.78 -3.79 -9.67
N ASP A 268 18.59 -5.00 -10.23
CA ASP A 268 19.26 -5.41 -11.47
C ASP A 268 18.49 -5.08 -12.75
N LYS A 269 17.16 -5.15 -12.72
CA LYS A 269 16.29 -5.00 -13.90
C LYS A 269 15.86 -3.56 -14.16
N GLY A 270 15.84 -2.73 -13.12
CA GLY A 270 15.21 -1.41 -13.19
C GLY A 270 13.69 -1.50 -13.30
N VAL A 271 13.07 -0.37 -13.63
CA VAL A 271 11.64 -0.28 -13.95
C VAL A 271 11.45 0.24 -15.36
N LEU A 272 10.67 -0.49 -16.15
CA LEU A 272 10.26 -0.12 -17.49
C LEU A 272 9.01 0.77 -17.44
N PHE A 273 8.97 1.83 -18.24
CA PHE A 273 7.80 2.70 -18.36
C PHE A 273 7.22 2.58 -19.77
N SER A 274 6.00 2.08 -19.87
CA SER A 274 5.33 1.92 -21.17
C SER A 274 4.03 2.70 -21.24
N PRO A 275 3.84 3.56 -22.27
CA PRO A 275 2.61 4.32 -22.43
C PRO A 275 1.41 3.44 -22.82
N TYR A 276 1.64 2.19 -23.22
CA TYR A 276 0.58 1.27 -23.64
C TYR A 276 0.90 -0.19 -23.28
N VAL A 277 -0.12 -1.05 -23.24
CA VAL A 277 0.02 -2.50 -22.93
C VAL A 277 0.77 -3.33 -23.97
N ASN A 278 1.09 -2.76 -25.14
CA ASN A 278 2.02 -3.36 -26.09
C ASN A 278 3.42 -2.74 -25.93
N ILE A 279 4.25 -3.41 -25.15
CA ILE A 279 5.61 -3.01 -24.83
C ILE A 279 6.52 -3.33 -26.02
N ASP A 280 7.26 -2.31 -26.48
CA ASP A 280 8.26 -2.42 -27.53
C ASP A 280 9.64 -2.82 -26.97
N GLU A 281 10.52 -3.36 -27.83
CA GLU A 281 11.89 -3.76 -27.42
C GLU A 281 12.76 -2.57 -26.99
N ASP A 282 12.46 -1.37 -27.49
CA ASP A 282 13.21 -0.13 -27.25
C ASP A 282 12.59 0.74 -26.14
N THR A 283 11.60 0.23 -25.39
CA THR A 283 10.94 0.97 -24.30
C THR A 283 11.93 1.33 -23.18
N GLN A 284 11.76 2.52 -22.60
CA GLN A 284 12.70 3.07 -21.62
C GLN A 284 12.67 2.30 -20.29
N VAL A 285 13.86 2.01 -19.77
CA VAL A 285 14.07 1.39 -18.46
C VAL A 285 14.93 2.31 -17.61
N PHE A 286 14.46 2.60 -16.40
CA PHE A 286 15.12 3.48 -15.45
C PHE A 286 15.62 2.67 -14.26
N GLN A 287 16.86 2.92 -13.84
CA GLN A 287 17.43 2.35 -12.63
C GLN A 287 17.01 3.12 -11.38
N GLN A 288 17.23 2.54 -10.19
CA GLN A 288 16.83 3.13 -8.91
C GLN A 288 17.29 4.60 -8.76
N GLU A 289 18.53 4.92 -9.12
CA GLU A 289 19.05 6.30 -9.06
C GLU A 289 18.34 7.24 -10.04
N GLU A 290 17.95 6.75 -11.21
CA GLU A 290 17.24 7.54 -12.22
C GLU A 290 15.78 7.78 -11.79
N VAL A 291 15.14 6.78 -11.17
CA VAL A 291 13.80 6.92 -10.55
C VAL A 291 13.85 7.87 -9.35
N GLU A 292 14.88 7.81 -8.50
CA GLU A 292 15.01 8.72 -7.35
C GLU A 292 14.99 10.19 -7.79
N ASN A 293 15.55 10.48 -8.97
CA ASN A 293 15.68 11.81 -9.55
C ASN A 293 14.70 12.06 -10.71
N PHE A 294 13.65 11.25 -10.84
CA PHE A 294 12.76 11.24 -12.01
C PHE A 294 12.20 12.63 -12.37
N PHE A 295 11.71 13.38 -11.38
CA PHE A 295 11.18 14.74 -11.60
C PHE A 295 12.24 15.84 -11.74
N GLU A 296 13.51 15.53 -11.46
CA GLU A 296 14.63 16.46 -11.63
C GLU A 296 15.29 16.33 -13.00
N ASP A 297 15.03 15.24 -13.72
CA ASP A 297 15.57 14.98 -15.04
C ASP A 297 14.85 15.81 -16.11
N GLU A 298 15.59 16.72 -16.74
CA GLU A 298 15.12 17.57 -17.84
C GLU A 298 15.46 16.96 -19.23
N GLN A 299 16.02 15.74 -19.29
CA GLN A 299 16.29 15.04 -20.54
C GLN A 299 14.98 14.60 -21.21
N VAL A 300 14.90 14.76 -22.53
CA VAL A 300 13.79 14.26 -23.34
C VAL A 300 14.12 12.85 -23.82
N TYR A 301 13.19 11.92 -23.61
CA TYR A 301 13.29 10.52 -24.02
C TYR A 301 12.23 10.21 -25.09
N GLU A 302 12.50 9.17 -25.89
CA GLU A 302 11.53 8.58 -26.80
C GLU A 302 10.83 7.42 -26.07
N TRP A 303 9.58 7.63 -25.65
CA TRP A 303 8.82 6.67 -24.83
C TRP A 303 8.00 5.66 -25.65
N GLY A 304 7.89 5.89 -26.96
CA GLY A 304 7.08 5.07 -27.87
C GLY A 304 6.48 5.93 -28.98
N VAL A 305 5.34 5.50 -29.52
CA VAL A 305 4.64 6.17 -30.61
C VAL A 305 3.17 6.31 -30.24
N TYR A 306 2.59 7.52 -30.38
CA TYR A 306 1.18 7.75 -30.13
C TYR A 306 0.30 6.90 -31.06
N ASP A 307 -0.65 6.17 -30.49
CA ASP A 307 -1.60 5.40 -31.28
C ASP A 307 -2.45 6.34 -32.17
N GLY A 308 -2.70 5.90 -33.41
CA GLY A 308 -3.38 6.63 -34.49
C GLY A 308 -2.73 7.82 -35.15
N ARG A 309 -1.96 8.60 -34.39
CA ARG A 309 -1.21 9.73 -34.97
C ARG A 309 0.12 9.27 -35.53
N GLY A 310 0.73 8.25 -34.93
CA GLY A 310 1.98 7.65 -35.40
C GLY A 310 3.22 8.52 -35.18
N ASN A 311 3.12 9.57 -34.35
CA ASN A 311 4.26 10.41 -34.00
C ASN A 311 4.96 9.83 -32.76
N THR A 312 6.28 9.96 -32.70
CA THR A 312 7.07 9.60 -31.51
C THR A 312 6.63 10.40 -30.28
N ILE A 313 6.59 9.75 -29.13
CA ILE A 313 6.33 10.35 -27.81
C ILE A 313 7.67 10.85 -27.27
N GLU A 314 7.98 12.12 -27.51
CA GLU A 314 9.22 12.78 -27.06
C GLU A 314 8.92 13.67 -25.84
N LEU A 315 9.11 13.15 -24.62
CA LEU A 315 8.74 13.82 -23.37
C LEU A 315 9.88 13.76 -22.36
N THR A 316 9.95 14.75 -21.45
CA THR A 316 10.70 14.59 -20.19
C THR A 316 9.96 13.62 -19.26
N PRO A 317 10.64 13.02 -18.27
CA PRO A 317 9.97 12.16 -17.29
C PRO A 317 8.77 12.82 -16.58
N SER A 318 8.88 14.12 -16.24
CA SER A 318 7.77 14.86 -15.63
C SER A 318 6.57 15.00 -16.56
N GLU A 319 6.81 15.32 -17.84
CA GLU A 319 5.73 15.42 -18.84
C GLU A 319 5.10 14.05 -19.13
N TYR A 320 5.91 12.99 -19.20
CA TYR A 320 5.44 11.63 -19.35
C TYR A 320 4.55 11.19 -18.18
N TYR A 321 4.96 11.49 -16.95
CA TYR A 321 4.16 11.21 -15.76
C TYR A 321 2.81 11.91 -15.80
N GLU A 322 2.78 13.21 -16.15
CA GLU A 322 1.53 13.98 -16.25
C GLU A 322 0.58 13.44 -17.32
N GLU A 323 1.12 12.83 -18.39
CA GLU A 323 0.32 12.37 -19.54
C GLU A 323 -0.14 10.91 -19.42
N PHE A 324 0.68 10.02 -18.88
CA PHE A 324 0.44 8.56 -18.92
C PHE A 324 0.37 7.86 -17.56
N ILE A 325 0.75 8.52 -16.45
CA ILE A 325 0.78 7.87 -15.13
C ILE A 325 -0.17 8.56 -14.15
N TYR A 326 -0.24 9.89 -14.19
CA TYR A 326 -1.01 10.66 -13.24
C TYR A 326 -2.51 10.52 -13.51
N GLU A 327 -3.18 9.80 -12.62
CA GLU A 327 -4.62 9.70 -12.62
C GLU A 327 -5.11 9.79 -11.15
N PRO A 328 -5.80 10.88 -10.75
CA PRO A 328 -6.22 11.11 -9.36
C PRO A 328 -7.03 9.99 -8.74
N GLU A 329 -7.80 9.26 -9.55
CA GLU A 329 -8.74 8.24 -9.09
C GLU A 329 -8.10 6.85 -8.94
N LEU A 330 -6.80 6.69 -9.26
CA LEU A 330 -6.10 5.39 -9.16
C LEU A 330 -6.06 4.80 -7.75
N GLN A 331 -6.13 5.62 -6.70
CA GLN A 331 -6.18 5.12 -5.32
C GLN A 331 -7.52 4.45 -5.00
N ASP A 332 -8.58 4.87 -5.68
CA ASP A 332 -9.96 4.42 -5.51
C ASP A 332 -10.45 3.77 -6.83
N ALA A 333 -9.59 3.01 -7.50
CA ALA A 333 -9.89 2.39 -8.79
C ALA A 333 -11.17 1.53 -8.73
N ASP A 334 -11.98 1.57 -9.80
CA ASP A 334 -13.28 0.88 -9.87
C ASP A 334 -13.15 -0.65 -9.94
N GLU A 335 -12.04 -1.16 -10.50
CA GLU A 335 -11.74 -2.59 -10.57
C GLU A 335 -10.23 -2.81 -10.42
N ILE A 336 -9.85 -3.78 -9.56
CA ILE A 336 -8.46 -4.20 -9.40
C ILE A 336 -8.35 -5.67 -9.81
N LEU A 337 -7.49 -5.97 -10.79
CA LEU A 337 -7.22 -7.35 -11.19
C LEU A 337 -5.82 -7.77 -10.74
N VAL A 338 -5.73 -8.95 -10.14
CA VAL A 338 -4.49 -9.47 -9.56
C VAL A 338 -4.07 -10.74 -10.28
N ASP A 339 -2.93 -10.66 -10.95
CA ASP A 339 -2.33 -11.70 -11.79
C ASP A 339 -3.25 -12.26 -12.90
N GLU A 340 -4.30 -11.53 -13.25
CA GLU A 340 -5.20 -11.80 -14.35
C GLU A 340 -5.03 -10.71 -15.41
N LEU A 341 -4.88 -11.11 -16.69
CA LEU A 341 -4.85 -10.17 -17.80
C LEU A 341 -6.23 -10.06 -18.44
N LYS A 342 -6.82 -8.87 -18.39
CA LYS A 342 -8.05 -8.54 -19.11
C LYS A 342 -7.73 -7.65 -20.30
N GLN A 343 -8.19 -8.06 -21.48
CA GLN A 343 -8.04 -7.25 -22.68
C GLN A 343 -9.15 -6.17 -22.71
N ARG A 344 -8.78 -4.91 -22.47
CA ARG A 344 -9.71 -3.76 -22.47
C ARG A 344 -9.82 -3.11 -23.86
N GLY A 345 -8.68 -2.63 -24.37
CA GLY A 345 -8.58 -1.91 -25.63
C GLY A 345 -8.35 -2.79 -26.86
N ASN A 346 -8.04 -2.13 -27.98
CA ASN A 346 -7.70 -2.80 -29.25
C ASN A 346 -6.23 -3.27 -29.29
N MET A 347 -5.40 -2.74 -28.41
CA MET A 347 -3.97 -3.00 -28.39
C MET A 347 -3.65 -4.31 -27.68
N LYS A 348 -2.91 -5.23 -28.32
CA LYS A 348 -2.57 -6.52 -27.72
C LYS A 348 -1.75 -6.31 -26.45
N ASN A 349 -2.28 -6.74 -25.31
CA ASN A 349 -1.51 -6.83 -24.07
C ASN A 349 -0.42 -7.91 -24.21
N ASN A 350 0.85 -7.49 -24.16
CA ASN A 350 2.02 -8.39 -24.24
C ASN A 350 2.86 -8.35 -22.95
N ILE A 351 2.33 -7.85 -21.83
CA ILE A 351 3.07 -7.70 -20.57
C ILE A 351 3.69 -9.05 -20.15
N LYS A 352 2.91 -10.14 -20.18
CA LYS A 352 3.39 -11.49 -19.86
C LYS A 352 4.29 -12.13 -20.93
N ASP A 353 4.29 -11.60 -22.17
CA ASP A 353 5.25 -12.03 -23.18
C ASP A 353 6.65 -11.44 -22.88
N VAL A 354 6.70 -10.20 -22.35
CA VAL A 354 7.94 -9.49 -21.97
C VAL A 354 8.43 -9.91 -20.58
N PHE A 355 7.50 -10.06 -19.63
CA PHE A 355 7.75 -10.42 -18.24
C PHE A 355 7.04 -11.73 -17.87
N PRO A 356 7.55 -12.89 -18.32
CA PRO A 356 6.86 -14.18 -18.16
C PRO A 356 6.75 -14.65 -16.70
N GLU A 357 7.67 -14.21 -15.84
CA GLU A 357 7.73 -14.60 -14.42
C GLU A 357 7.15 -13.52 -13.48
N ALA A 358 6.72 -12.38 -14.01
CA ALA A 358 6.15 -11.30 -13.21
C ALA A 358 4.69 -11.55 -12.88
N ALA A 359 4.25 -11.06 -11.73
CA ALA A 359 2.85 -10.86 -11.42
C ALA A 359 2.42 -9.44 -11.82
N VAL A 360 1.16 -9.28 -12.20
CA VAL A 360 0.61 -7.99 -12.68
C VAL A 360 -0.58 -7.61 -11.83
N VAL A 361 -0.62 -6.37 -11.33
CA VAL A 361 -1.79 -5.80 -10.67
C VAL A 361 -2.31 -4.64 -11.53
N GLU A 362 -3.50 -4.80 -12.10
CA GLU A 362 -4.18 -3.77 -12.91
C GLU A 362 -5.08 -2.94 -12.00
N TYR A 363 -4.91 -1.62 -12.03
CA TYR A 363 -5.83 -0.65 -11.43
C TYR A 363 -6.64 -0.01 -12.56
N HIS A 364 -7.92 -0.34 -12.66
CA HIS A 364 -8.81 0.09 -13.76
C HIS A 364 -9.79 1.14 -13.27
N ILE A 365 -9.93 2.22 -14.05
CA ILE A 365 -10.95 3.24 -13.84
C ILE A 365 -11.94 3.15 -15.00
N GLU A 366 -13.22 2.99 -14.66
CA GLU A 366 -14.29 2.87 -15.63
C GLU A 366 -14.52 4.21 -16.36
N SER A 367 -15.07 4.09 -17.57
CA SER A 367 -15.43 5.26 -18.37
C SER A 367 -16.58 6.03 -17.71
N SER A 368 -16.42 7.34 -17.57
CA SER A 368 -17.47 8.22 -17.07
C SER A 368 -18.49 8.61 -18.15
N GLU A 369 -18.14 8.40 -19.42
CA GLU A 369 -18.95 8.74 -20.58
C GLU A 369 -19.76 7.55 -21.12
N GLU A 370 -20.98 7.82 -21.63
CA GLU A 370 -21.80 6.78 -22.28
C GLU A 370 -21.10 6.12 -23.49
N GLU A 371 -20.15 6.82 -24.11
CA GLU A 371 -19.40 6.33 -25.27
C GLU A 371 -18.28 5.34 -24.89
N GLY A 372 -17.90 5.24 -23.61
CA GLY A 372 -16.98 4.21 -23.14
C GLY A 372 -15.51 4.45 -23.51
N MET A 373 -15.10 5.69 -23.75
CA MET A 373 -13.80 6.03 -24.38
C MET A 373 -12.80 6.75 -23.46
N ASP A 374 -13.17 7.06 -22.22
CA ASP A 374 -12.31 7.74 -21.25
C ASP A 374 -11.85 6.84 -20.11
N TRP A 375 -11.99 5.51 -20.25
CA TRP A 375 -11.40 4.58 -19.27
C TRP A 375 -9.87 4.60 -19.36
N ALA A 376 -9.24 4.35 -18.22
CA ALA A 376 -7.80 4.24 -18.09
C ALA A 376 -7.43 3.08 -17.17
N SER A 377 -6.22 2.55 -17.30
CA SER A 377 -5.69 1.54 -16.39
C SER A 377 -4.21 1.68 -16.21
N LEU A 378 -3.74 1.42 -14.98
CA LEU A 378 -2.32 1.34 -14.69
C LEU A 378 -1.96 -0.06 -14.21
N ASN A 379 -1.06 -0.71 -14.93
CA ASN A 379 -0.59 -2.05 -14.62
C ASN A 379 0.74 -1.95 -13.87
N ILE A 380 0.75 -2.43 -12.63
CA ILE A 380 1.94 -2.53 -11.79
C ILE A 380 2.51 -3.94 -11.95
N VAL A 381 3.70 -4.03 -12.55
CA VAL A 381 4.35 -5.31 -12.87
C VAL A 381 5.46 -5.56 -11.87
N LEU A 382 5.33 -6.66 -11.13
CA LEU A 382 6.18 -7.01 -9.99
C LEU A 382 6.85 -8.36 -10.21
N GLU A 383 8.13 -8.45 -9.85
CA GLU A 383 8.88 -9.71 -9.81
C GLU A 383 9.55 -9.90 -8.45
N GLN A 384 9.64 -11.14 -7.98
CA GLN A 384 10.40 -11.45 -6.78
C GLN A 384 11.90 -11.40 -7.03
N ASP A 385 12.63 -10.75 -6.13
CA ASP A 385 14.09 -10.80 -6.11
C ASP A 385 14.62 -12.13 -5.51
N GLU A 386 15.94 -12.27 -5.39
CA GLU A 386 16.57 -13.45 -4.79
C GLU A 386 16.15 -13.73 -3.33
N ASN A 387 15.55 -12.75 -2.64
CA ASN A 387 15.08 -12.84 -1.27
C ASN A 387 13.56 -13.10 -1.18
N ASN A 388 12.89 -13.37 -2.30
CA ASN A 388 11.43 -13.48 -2.43
C ASN A 388 10.68 -12.19 -2.09
N THR A 389 11.32 -11.02 -2.22
CA THR A 389 10.65 -9.72 -2.05
C THR A 389 10.14 -9.21 -3.38
N TRP A 390 8.88 -8.80 -3.45
CA TRP A 390 8.31 -8.19 -4.66
C TRP A 390 9.01 -6.86 -4.99
N LYS A 391 9.44 -6.72 -6.24
CA LYS A 391 10.12 -5.56 -6.79
C LYS A 391 9.46 -5.10 -8.07
N LEU A 392 9.32 -3.79 -8.20
CA LEU A 392 8.77 -3.13 -9.38
C LEU A 392 9.71 -3.28 -10.57
N VAL A 393 9.19 -3.87 -11.66
CA VAL A 393 9.92 -4.05 -12.92
C VAL A 393 9.28 -3.33 -14.09
N ALA A 394 7.98 -2.99 -14.02
CA ALA A 394 7.36 -2.10 -15.01
C ALA A 394 6.14 -1.36 -14.46
N ILE A 395 5.90 -0.18 -15.02
CA ILE A 395 4.64 0.58 -14.93
C ILE A 395 4.13 0.73 -16.37
N VAL A 396 2.94 0.18 -16.62
CA VAL A 396 2.38 0.09 -17.98
C VAL A 396 0.97 0.66 -18.00
N HIS A 397 0.78 1.74 -18.74
CA HIS A 397 -0.52 2.37 -18.95
C HIS A 397 -1.35 1.60 -19.97
N ASP A 398 -2.67 1.62 -19.80
CA ASP A 398 -3.65 1.23 -20.80
C ASP A 398 -4.74 2.30 -20.85
N GLU A 399 -5.22 2.58 -22.04
CA GLU A 399 -6.33 3.50 -22.24
C GLU A 399 -7.05 3.14 -23.51
N TRP A 400 -8.23 3.71 -23.68
CA TRP A 400 -8.89 3.62 -24.97
C TRP A 400 -8.05 4.28 -26.06
N THR A 401 -7.70 3.48 -27.07
CA THR A 401 -7.08 3.98 -28.30
C THR A 401 -7.94 3.62 -29.53
N ILE A 402 -8.54 4.67 -30.11
CA ILE A 402 -9.09 4.87 -31.49
C ILE A 402 -10.17 3.92 -32.02
#